data_AF-A0A843CBT9-F1
#
_entry.id   AF-A0A843CBT9-F1
#
_cell.length_a   1.000
_cell.length_b   1.000
_cell.length_c   1.000
_cell.angle_alpha   90.00
_cell.angle_beta   90.00
_cell.angle_gamma   90.00
#
_symmetry.space_group_name_H-M   'P 1'
#
loop_
_entity.id
_entity.type
_entity.pdbx_description
1 polymer ?
#
loop_
_entity_poly.entity_id
_entity_poly.type
_entity_poly.pdbx_seq_one_letter_code
_entity_poly.pdbx_strand_id
1 'polypeptide(L)'
;MLKPYVLVGFMLIGITGFTTLLVIDSLTSLGTDLETDVAKQSTLQLEANSRFELLGIAILVQSWLSGLFLGKITSGSYSAGFRYSIILIIISIGAIIIIQSKIFSVASIFG
;
A
#
# COMPACT_ATOMS: atom_id res chain seq x y z
N MET A 1 -19.25 -12.99 18.90
CA MET A 1 -17.80 -13.03 19.21
C MET A 1 -16.89 -12.91 17.97
N LEU A 2 -17.40 -12.51 16.78
CA LEU A 2 -16.59 -12.43 15.55
C LEU A 2 -15.84 -11.10 15.32
N LYS A 3 -16.18 -10.03 16.05
CA LYS A 3 -15.59 -8.68 15.84
C LYS A 3 -14.05 -8.64 15.89
N PRO A 4 -13.35 -9.37 16.79
CA PRO A 4 -11.89 -9.37 16.84
C PRO A 4 -11.24 -10.07 15.64
N TYR A 5 -11.82 -11.16 15.14
CA TYR A 5 -11.28 -11.91 14.00
C TYR A 5 -11.34 -11.11 12.69
N VAL A 6 -12.38 -10.29 12.52
CA VAL A 6 -12.50 -9.38 11.38
C VAL A 6 -11.41 -8.31 11.40
N LEU A 7 -11.08 -7.79 12.58
CA LEU A 7 -10.02 -6.81 12.76
C LEU A 7 -8.63 -7.39 12.44
N VAL A 8 -8.41 -8.68 12.72
CA VAL A 8 -7.17 -9.39 12.38
C VAL A 8 -7.00 -9.53 10.88
N GLY A 9 -8.05 -9.93 10.14
CA GLY A 9 -7.98 -10.04 8.68
C GLY A 9 -7.67 -8.69 8.01
N PHE A 10 -8.19 -7.61 8.58
CA PHE A 10 -7.91 -6.26 8.14
C PHE A 10 -6.47 -5.83 8.38
N MET A 11 -5.96 -6.10 9.59
CA MET A 11 -4.56 -5.84 9.93
C MET A 11 -3.63 -6.63 9.02
N LEU A 12 -3.94 -7.89 8.74
CA LEU A 12 -3.11 -8.75 7.90
C LEU A 12 -3.01 -8.18 6.49
N ILE A 13 -4.13 -7.79 5.87
CA ILE A 13 -4.15 -7.20 4.53
C ILE A 13 -3.40 -5.86 4.48
N GLY A 14 -3.64 -4.98 5.47
CA GLY A 14 -2.96 -3.69 5.56
C GLY A 14 -1.45 -3.83 5.77
N ILE A 15 -1.04 -4.71 6.69
CA ILE A 15 0.37 -4.99 6.99
C ILE A 15 1.03 -5.63 5.77
N THR A 16 0.42 -6.62 5.13
CA THR A 16 1.00 -7.28 3.94
C THR A 16 1.18 -6.30 2.78
N GLY A 17 0.19 -5.43 2.53
CA GLY A 17 0.31 -4.37 1.52
C GLY A 17 1.45 -3.40 1.84
N PHE A 18 1.50 -2.94 3.09
CA PHE A 18 2.55 -2.02 3.55
C PHE A 18 3.95 -2.63 3.48
N THR A 19 4.14 -3.87 3.94
CA THR A 19 5.43 -4.57 3.86
C THR A 19 5.85 -4.82 2.41
N THR A 20 4.90 -5.10 1.52
CA THR A 20 5.21 -5.29 0.09
C THR A 20 5.73 -4.01 -0.53
N LEU A 21 5.13 -2.86 -0.22
CA LEU A 21 5.62 -1.55 -0.66
C LEU A 21 7.04 -1.28 -0.14
N LEU A 22 7.30 -1.53 1.14
CA LEU A 22 8.62 -1.29 1.73
C LEU A 22 9.70 -2.18 1.12
N VAL A 23 9.39 -3.45 0.84
CA VAL A 23 10.33 -4.36 0.18
C VAL A 23 10.67 -3.87 -1.22
N ILE A 24 9.67 -3.40 -1.98
CA ILE A 24 9.88 -2.88 -3.33
C ILE A 24 10.72 -1.60 -3.28
N ASP A 25 10.39 -0.65 -2.40
CA ASP A 25 11.17 0.58 -2.20
C ASP A 25 12.65 0.28 -1.88
N SER A 26 12.88 -0.67 -0.96
CA SER A 26 14.22 -1.08 -0.55
C SER A 26 15.01 -1.74 -1.68
N LEU A 27 14.39 -2.66 -2.43
CA LEU A 27 15.03 -3.34 -3.56
C LEU A 27 15.33 -2.37 -4.70
N THR A 28 14.44 -1.40 -4.94
CA THR A 28 14.63 -0.39 -5.96
C THR A 28 15.71 0.62 -5.57
N SER A 29 15.77 1.07 -4.31
CA SER A 29 16.84 1.94 -3.80
C SER A 29 18.22 1.28 -3.91
N LEU A 30 18.33 0.03 -3.47
CA LEU A 30 19.59 -0.73 -3.58
C LEU A 30 19.99 -0.93 -5.05
N GLY A 31 19.03 -1.23 -5.92
CA GLY A 31 19.27 -1.36 -7.36
C GLY A 31 19.76 -0.06 -8.00
N THR A 32 19.23 1.10 -7.57
CA THR A 32 19.69 2.40 -8.07
C THR A 32 21.04 2.84 -7.51
N ASP A 33 21.41 2.40 -6.30
CA ASP A 33 22.68 2.75 -5.66
C ASP A 33 23.85 1.87 -6.15
N LEU A 34 23.56 0.62 -6.55
CA LEU A 34 24.55 -0.30 -7.10
C LEU A 34 24.89 -0.02 -8.56
N GLU A 35 24.03 0.71 -9.29
CA GLU A 35 24.23 0.97 -10.71
C GLU A 35 25.07 2.24 -10.93
N THR A 36 26.27 2.08 -11.50
CA THR A 36 27.21 3.18 -11.76
C THR A 36 26.90 3.96 -13.05
N ASP A 37 25.98 3.47 -13.87
CA ASP A 37 25.60 4.08 -15.15
C ASP A 37 24.37 4.99 -14.97
N VAL A 38 24.57 6.29 -15.20
CA VAL A 38 23.55 7.35 -15.03
C VAL A 38 22.32 7.12 -15.91
N ALA A 39 22.51 6.55 -17.12
CA ALA A 39 21.39 6.27 -18.02
C ALA A 39 20.52 5.14 -17.45
N LYS A 40 21.14 4.09 -16.91
CA LYS A 40 20.39 2.99 -16.27
C LYS A 40 19.75 3.40 -14.95
N GLN A 41 20.41 4.26 -14.17
CA GLN A 41 19.85 4.81 -12.93
C GLN A 41 18.55 5.59 -13.21
N SER A 42 18.52 6.36 -14.31
CA SER A 42 17.32 7.09 -14.74
C SER A 42 16.18 6.16 -15.19
N THR A 43 16.49 5.06 -15.88
CA THR A 43 15.48 4.07 -16.27
C THR A 43 14.93 3.29 -15.08
N LEU A 44 15.77 2.99 -14.09
CA LEU A 44 15.35 2.32 -12.85
C LEU A 44 14.45 3.23 -12.00
N GLN A 45 14.71 4.54 -11.96
CA GLN A 45 13.81 5.50 -11.30
C GLN A 45 12.47 5.65 -12.01
N LEU A 46 12.46 5.65 -13.35
CA LEU A 46 11.21 5.66 -14.12
C LEU A 46 10.39 4.38 -13.87
N GLU A 47 11.06 3.23 -13.84
CA GLU A 47 10.42 1.95 -13.53
C GLU A 47 9.90 1.91 -12.08
N ALA A 48 10.64 2.48 -11.13
CA ALA A 48 10.22 2.64 -9.74
C ALA A 48 8.89 3.39 -9.65
N ASN A 49 8.82 4.56 -10.28
CA ASN A 49 7.64 5.42 -10.26
C ASN A 49 6.42 4.72 -10.87
N SER A 50 6.61 4.02 -11.99
CA SER A 50 5.54 3.23 -12.61
C SER A 50 5.04 2.10 -11.70
N ARG A 51 5.96 1.40 -11.01
CA ARG A 51 5.61 0.37 -10.03
C ARG A 51 4.86 0.97 -8.84
N PHE A 52 5.26 2.13 -8.33
CA PHE A 52 4.55 2.83 -7.26
C PHE A 52 3.13 3.23 -7.65
N GLU A 53 2.92 3.72 -8.88
CA GLU A 53 1.59 4.07 -9.38
C GLU A 53 0.69 2.83 -9.47
N LEU A 54 1.20 1.74 -10.03
CA LEU A 54 0.48 0.48 -10.15
C LEU A 54 0.13 -0.13 -8.78
N LEU A 55 1.06 -0.04 -7.82
CA LEU A 55 0.85 -0.50 -6.45
C LEU A 55 -0.14 0.39 -5.69
N GLY A 56 -0.14 1.70 -5.94
CA GLY A 56 -1.14 2.61 -5.40
C GLY A 56 -2.55 2.21 -5.81
N ILE A 57 -2.76 1.92 -7.10
CA ILE A 57 -4.04 1.41 -7.62
C ILE A 57 -4.39 0.05 -6.99
N ALA A 58 -3.43 -0.87 -6.90
CA ALA A 58 -3.65 -2.18 -6.29
C ALA A 58 -4.10 -2.07 -4.82
N ILE A 59 -3.51 -1.15 -4.05
CA ILE A 59 -3.89 -0.89 -2.66
C ILE A 59 -5.29 -0.28 -2.58
N LEU A 60 -5.65 0.65 -3.45
CA LEU A 60 -7.01 1.20 -3.48
C LEU A 60 -8.05 0.12 -3.75
N VAL A 61 -7.80 -0.77 -4.72
CA VAL A 61 -8.68 -1.91 -5.02
C VAL A 61 -8.74 -2.88 -3.85
N GLN A 62 -7.60 -3.25 -3.27
CA GLN A 62 -7.52 -4.14 -2.12
C GLN A 62 -8.29 -3.58 -0.92
N SER A 63 -8.12 -2.30 -0.62
CA SER A 63 -8.81 -1.59 0.45
C SER A 63 -10.31 -1.51 0.21
N TRP A 64 -10.74 -1.21 -1.01
CA TRP A 64 -12.16 -1.23 -1.37
C TRP A 64 -12.78 -2.62 -1.17
N LEU A 65 -12.13 -3.68 -1.68
CA LEU A 65 -12.58 -5.06 -1.57
C LEU A 65 -12.68 -5.50 -0.11
N SER A 66 -11.65 -5.18 0.69
CA SER A 66 -11.58 -5.52 2.11
C SER A 66 -12.72 -4.88 2.91
N GLY A 67 -13.13 -3.66 2.55
CA GLY A 67 -14.28 -2.99 3.18
C GLY A 67 -15.63 -3.66 2.87
N LEU A 68 -15.80 -4.17 1.64
CA LEU A 68 -17.01 -4.89 1.24
C LEU A 68 -17.13 -6.21 2.00
N PHE A 69 -16.03 -6.94 2.14
CA PHE A 69 -15.98 -8.18 2.93
C PHE A 69 -16.23 -7.92 4.42
N LEU A 70 -15.73 -6.81 4.95
CA LEU A 70 -16.04 -6.37 6.32
C LEU A 70 -17.55 -6.23 6.54
N GLY A 71 -18.27 -5.58 5.62
CA GLY A 71 -19.73 -5.45 5.71
C GLY A 71 -20.46 -6.79 5.78
N LYS A 72 -20.04 -7.75 4.95
CA LYS A 72 -20.62 -9.10 4.97
C LYS A 72 -20.40 -9.78 6.33
N ILE A 73 -19.22 -9.64 6.92
CA ILE A 73 -18.89 -10.34 8.17
C ILE A 73 -19.48 -9.62 9.39
N THR A 74 -19.54 -8.28 9.41
CA THR A 74 -20.05 -7.51 10.56
C THR A 74 -21.56 -7.35 10.56
N SER A 75 -22.16 -7.24 9.38
CA SER A 75 -23.55 -6.81 9.21
C SER A 75 -24.37 -7.79 8.38
N GLY A 76 -23.77 -8.90 7.93
CA GLY A 76 -24.45 -9.96 7.16
C GLY A 76 -24.74 -9.62 5.69
N SER A 77 -24.42 -8.41 5.24
CA SER A 77 -24.69 -7.94 3.87
C SER A 77 -23.52 -7.12 3.32
N TYR A 78 -23.22 -7.32 2.03
CA TYR A 78 -22.20 -6.54 1.33
C TYR A 78 -22.54 -5.04 1.23
N SER A 79 -23.83 -4.66 1.24
CA SER A 79 -24.19 -3.23 1.13
C SER A 79 -23.80 -2.42 2.38
N ALA A 80 -23.79 -3.05 3.55
CA ALA A 80 -23.25 -2.45 4.77
C ALA A 80 -21.73 -2.26 4.71
N GLY A 81 -21.05 -2.99 3.82
CA GLY A 81 -19.60 -2.92 3.57
C GLY A 81 -19.15 -1.65 2.90
N PHE A 82 -20.06 -1.00 2.16
CA PHE A 82 -19.76 0.22 1.41
C PHE A 82 -19.23 1.34 2.32
N ARG A 83 -19.77 1.45 3.55
CA ARG A 83 -19.30 2.42 4.54
C ARG A 83 -17.86 2.13 4.97
N TYR A 84 -17.51 0.87 5.17
CA TYR A 84 -16.16 0.46 5.54
C TYR A 84 -15.19 0.63 4.37
N SER A 85 -15.61 0.34 3.14
CA SER A 85 -14.82 0.55 1.92
C SER A 85 -14.45 2.01 1.71
N ILE A 86 -15.36 2.95 1.94
CA ILE A 86 -15.08 4.39 1.81
C ILE A 86 -14.01 4.83 2.82
N ILE A 87 -14.15 4.43 4.09
CA ILE A 87 -13.18 4.79 5.14
C ILE A 87 -11.78 4.24 4.81
N LEU A 88 -11.73 2.98 4.35
CA LEU A 88 -10.51 2.31 3.91
C LEU A 88 -9.81 2.98 2.74
N ILE A 89 -10.57 3.42 1.75
CA ILE A 89 -10.04 4.17 0.61
C ILE A 89 -9.41 5.47 1.10
N ILE A 90 -10.07 6.22 1.99
CA ILE A 90 -9.54 7.47 2.54
C ILE A 90 -8.21 7.24 3.27
N ILE A 91 -8.13 6.20 4.11
CA ILE A 91 -6.89 5.85 4.82
C ILE A 91 -5.79 5.47 3.83
N SER A 92 -6.13 4.71 2.79
CA SER A 92 -5.18 4.27 1.76
C SER A 92 -4.64 5.43 0.93
N ILE A 93 -5.50 6.39 0.57
CA ILE A 93 -5.09 7.63 -0.08
C ILE A 93 -4.12 8.40 0.83
N GLY A 94 -4.43 8.52 2.12
CA GLY A 94 -3.53 9.14 3.10
C GLY A 94 -2.16 8.47 3.16
N ALA A 95 -2.12 7.13 3.20
CA ALA A 95 -0.87 6.37 3.19
C ALA A 95 -0.06 6.58 1.89
N ILE A 96 -0.73 6.55 0.74
CA ILE A 96 -0.11 6.81 -0.57
C ILE A 96 0.49 8.22 -0.62
N ILE A 97 -0.22 9.24 -0.12
CA ILE A 97 0.28 10.62 -0.08
C ILE A 97 1.53 10.73 0.81
N ILE A 98 1.52 10.11 2.00
CA ILE A 98 2.66 10.15 2.92
C ILE A 98 3.91 9.52 2.29
N ILE A 99 3.74 8.38 1.61
CA ILE A 99 4.83 7.65 0.94
C ILE A 99 5.36 8.44 -0.25
N GLN A 100 4.46 8.96 -1.11
CA GLN A 100 4.86 9.78 -2.26
C GLN A 100 5.54 11.10 -1.84
N SER A 101 5.13 11.68 -0.70
CA SER A 101 5.74 12.89 -0.16
C SER A 101 7.15 12.66 0.39
N LYS A 102 7.68 11.41 0.36
CA LYS A 102 8.97 11.00 0.92
C LYS A 102 9.19 11.38 2.39
N ILE A 103 8.12 11.69 3.13
CA ILE A 103 8.18 12.04 4.56
C ILE A 103 8.71 10.86 5.39
N PHE A 104 8.42 9.64 4.93
CA PHE A 104 9.02 8.40 5.39
C PHE A 104 9.70 7.71 4.20
N SER A 105 10.88 8.18 3.82
CA SER A 105 11.75 7.45 2.89
C SER A 105 12.77 6.66 3.70
N VAL A 106 12.96 5.38 3.40
CA VAL A 106 14.00 4.57 4.06
C VAL A 106 15.38 5.19 3.80
N ALA A 107 15.58 5.77 2.62
CA ALA A 107 16.77 6.54 2.26
C ALA A 107 16.97 7.82 3.09
N SER A 108 15.92 8.44 3.65
CA SER A 108 16.07 9.60 4.53
C SER A 108 16.31 9.24 6.00
N ILE A 109 16.05 7.99 6.39
CA ILE A 109 16.25 7.50 7.77
C ILE A 109 17.61 6.79 7.91
N PHE A 110 18.09 6.14 6.85
CA PHE A 110 19.32 5.35 6.85
C PHE A 110 20.41 5.88 5.90
N GLY A 111 20.18 7.03 5.24
CA GLY A 111 21.17 7.75 4.43
C GLY A 111 21.96 8.79 5.22
#